data_AF-A0A535P7W1-F1
#
_entry.id   AF-A0A535P7W1-F1
#
_cell.length_a   1.000
_cell.length_b   1.000
_cell.length_c   1.000
_cell.angle_alpha   90.00
_cell.angle_beta   90.00
_cell.angle_gamma   90.00
#
_symmetry.space_group_name_H-M   'P 1'
#
loop_
_entity.id
_entity.type
_entity.pdbx_description
1 polymer ?
#
loop_
_entity_poly.entity_id
_entity_poly.type
_entity_poly.pdbx_seq_one_letter_code
_entity_poly.pdbx_strand_id
1 'polypeptide(L)'
;MHIRFAYFELVLFFALLFRIYEQNQLKHFKYYACLLLPVTISFLAYEIYTYSFWGTLNPGAIEMNDIHHNSSPFAAAPFNAMLGIFLDQQYGFLINFPIFILLFPGIFLAIKNHCTRYNLLMLILTIPYILLFTSINNWTGGWSPPARLIFVLLPLYSFYLAYALQQINSLFACLVVAATTLYGLTYNILSLSPALNSFNSPTGYNRTIIHLQLFNFRLTDILPSMFLANQASLFVLWVVIFAGLSGSLILSKRLKRWPAVPHDHH
;
A
#
# COMPACT_ATOMS: atom_id res chain seq x y z
N MET A 1 -11.33 -13.17 -7.77
CA MET A 1 -10.54 -12.70 -6.63
C MET A 1 -9.36 -13.63 -6.37
N HIS A 2 -8.15 -13.20 -6.77
CA HIS A 2 -6.93 -13.82 -6.23
C HIS A 2 -7.05 -13.84 -4.70
N ILE A 3 -6.68 -14.93 -4.02
CA ILE A 3 -6.83 -15.07 -2.55
C ILE A 3 -6.39 -13.84 -1.74
N ARG A 4 -5.43 -13.11 -2.30
CA ARG A 4 -4.87 -11.85 -1.80
C ARG A 4 -5.95 -10.80 -1.46
N PHE A 5 -7.12 -10.87 -2.09
CA PHE A 5 -8.23 -9.94 -1.91
C PHE A 5 -9.35 -10.46 -0.99
N ALA A 6 -9.48 -11.78 -0.83
CA ALA A 6 -10.52 -12.40 -0.02
C ALA A 6 -10.46 -11.93 1.45
N TYR A 7 -9.24 -11.69 1.96
CA TYR A 7 -9.04 -11.13 3.29
C TYR A 7 -9.68 -9.73 3.44
N PHE A 8 -9.47 -8.84 2.47
CA PHE A 8 -10.06 -7.51 2.48
C PHE A 8 -11.58 -7.57 2.41
N GLU A 9 -12.10 -8.39 1.50
CA GLU A 9 -13.53 -8.58 1.33
C GLU A 9 -14.17 -9.04 2.63
N LEU A 10 -13.61 -10.04 3.29
CA LEU A 10 -14.11 -10.57 4.55
C LEU A 10 -14.12 -9.48 5.63
N VAL A 11 -13.00 -8.78 5.84
CA VAL A 11 -12.91 -7.75 6.89
C VAL A 11 -13.84 -6.58 6.59
N LEU A 12 -13.90 -6.09 5.35
CA LEU A 12 -14.78 -4.99 4.95
C LEU A 12 -16.25 -5.39 5.01
N PHE A 13 -16.58 -6.63 4.65
CA PHE A 13 -17.93 -7.18 4.77
C PHE A 13 -18.40 -7.20 6.22
N PHE A 14 -17.60 -7.74 7.14
CA PHE A 14 -17.97 -7.75 8.56
C PHE A 14 -17.99 -6.34 9.17
N ALA A 15 -17.08 -5.45 8.75
CA ALA A 15 -17.12 -4.05 9.17
C ALA A 15 -18.40 -3.34 8.70
N LEU A 16 -18.86 -3.62 7.48
CA LEU A 16 -20.12 -3.11 6.95
C LEU A 16 -21.32 -3.68 7.72
N LEU A 17 -21.35 -4.99 7.96
CA LEU A 17 -22.42 -5.62 8.75
C LEU A 17 -22.48 -5.06 10.17
N PHE A 18 -21.33 -4.88 10.82
CA PHE A 18 -21.26 -4.28 12.15
C PHE A 18 -21.80 -2.85 12.17
N ARG A 19 -21.46 -2.04 11.16
CA ARG A 19 -21.97 -0.67 11.02
C ARG A 19 -23.48 -0.64 10.79
N ILE A 20 -24.01 -1.54 9.96
CA ILE A 20 -25.45 -1.69 9.73
C ILE A 20 -26.16 -2.09 11.03
N TYR A 21 -25.58 -3.04 11.78
CA TYR A 21 -26.11 -3.48 13.06
C TYR A 21 -26.15 -2.34 14.08
N GLU A 22 -25.07 -1.57 14.21
CA GLU A 22 -25.00 -0.42 15.12
C GLU A 22 -26.06 0.64 14.81
N GLN A 23 -26.29 0.93 13.51
CA GLN A 23 -27.26 1.95 13.09
C GLN A 23 -28.72 1.48 13.18
N ASN A 24 -28.99 0.22 12.84
CA ASN A 24 -30.38 -0.24 12.61
C ASN A 24 -30.85 -1.33 13.57
N GLN A 25 -29.99 -1.86 14.45
CA GLN A 25 -30.35 -2.84 15.49
C GLN A 25 -31.21 -4.01 14.92
N LEU A 26 -30.86 -4.49 13.72
CA LEU A 26 -31.57 -5.54 12.94
C LEU A 26 -32.93 -5.16 12.31
N LYS A 27 -33.42 -3.94 12.52
CA LYS A 27 -34.58 -3.42 11.77
C LYS A 27 -34.18 -3.37 10.29
N HIS A 28 -34.95 -4.04 9.43
CA HIS A 28 -34.66 -4.25 8.00
C HIS A 28 -33.63 -5.32 7.62
N PHE A 29 -33.38 -6.34 8.47
CA PHE A 29 -32.51 -7.48 8.12
C PHE A 29 -32.81 -8.10 6.75
N LYS A 30 -34.10 -8.25 6.37
CA LYS A 30 -34.50 -8.77 5.05
C LYS A 30 -33.97 -7.93 3.88
N TYR A 31 -33.94 -6.60 4.02
CA TYR A 31 -33.42 -5.70 3.00
C TYR A 31 -31.91 -5.89 2.82
N TYR A 32 -31.18 -5.97 3.92
CA TYR A 32 -29.73 -6.22 3.88
C TYR A 32 -29.40 -7.62 3.37
N ALA A 33 -30.17 -8.64 3.73
CA ALA A 33 -30.01 -9.99 3.19
C ALA A 33 -30.19 -10.03 1.66
N CYS A 34 -31.15 -9.29 1.12
CA CYS A 34 -31.30 -9.15 -0.34
C CYS A 34 -30.09 -8.47 -1.00
N LEU A 35 -29.44 -7.51 -0.33
CA LEU A 35 -28.21 -6.87 -0.83
C LEU A 35 -27.00 -7.81 -0.80
N LEU A 36 -26.97 -8.80 0.09
CA LEU A 36 -25.90 -9.81 0.13
C LEU A 36 -26.03 -10.85 -0.97
N LEU A 37 -27.25 -11.08 -1.48
CA LEU A 37 -27.54 -12.07 -2.51
C LEU A 37 -26.63 -11.95 -3.76
N PRO A 38 -26.48 -10.78 -4.42
CA PRO A 38 -25.58 -10.65 -5.57
C PRO A 38 -24.09 -10.88 -5.20
N VAL A 39 -23.67 -10.52 -3.99
CA VAL A 39 -22.30 -10.74 -3.51
C VAL A 39 -22.04 -12.24 -3.36
N THR A 40 -22.95 -12.97 -2.73
CA THR A 40 -22.86 -14.42 -2.55
C THR A 40 -22.89 -15.16 -3.89
N ILE A 41 -23.76 -14.75 -4.82
CA ILE A 41 -23.80 -15.33 -6.18
C ILE A 41 -22.46 -15.12 -6.89
N SER A 42 -21.92 -13.90 -6.83
CA SER A 42 -20.65 -13.56 -7.47
C SER A 42 -19.47 -14.34 -6.86
N PHE A 43 -19.46 -14.50 -5.54
CA PHE A 43 -18.48 -15.31 -4.83
C PHE A 43 -18.55 -16.78 -5.26
N LEU A 44 -19.74 -17.40 -5.25
CA LEU A 44 -19.92 -18.80 -5.66
C LEU A 44 -19.55 -19.02 -7.14
N ALA A 45 -19.97 -18.12 -8.02
CA ALA A 45 -19.63 -18.19 -9.44
C ALA A 45 -18.11 -18.12 -9.65
N TYR A 46 -17.41 -17.28 -8.88
CA TYR A 46 -15.97 -17.17 -8.92
C TYR A 46 -15.25 -18.42 -8.41
N GLU A 47 -15.71 -19.02 -7.31
CA GLU A 47 -15.15 -20.27 -6.78
C GLU A 47 -15.34 -21.43 -7.76
N ILE A 48 -16.53 -21.54 -8.39
CA ILE A 48 -16.80 -22.55 -9.43
C ILE A 48 -15.86 -22.35 -10.63
N TYR A 49 -15.70 -21.11 -11.10
CA TYR A 49 -14.76 -20.80 -12.16
C TYR A 49 -13.32 -21.17 -11.79
N THR A 50 -12.89 -20.81 -10.57
CA THR A 50 -11.54 -21.09 -10.06
C THR A 50 -11.28 -22.59 -10.00
N TYR A 51 -12.22 -23.36 -9.46
CA TYR A 51 -12.13 -24.82 -9.43
C TYR A 51 -12.07 -25.42 -10.85
N SER A 52 -12.90 -24.91 -11.77
CA SER A 52 -12.95 -25.41 -13.14
C SER A 52 -11.65 -25.13 -13.91
N PHE A 53 -10.99 -24.00 -13.65
CA PHE A 53 -9.75 -23.62 -14.32
C PHE A 53 -8.51 -24.24 -13.68
N TRP A 54 -8.44 -24.26 -12.35
CA TRP A 54 -7.24 -24.68 -11.60
C TRP A 54 -7.32 -26.11 -11.06
N GLY A 55 -8.49 -26.77 -11.10
CA GLY A 55 -8.70 -28.10 -10.55
C GLY A 55 -8.65 -28.18 -9.02
N THR A 56 -8.60 -27.03 -8.33
CA THR A 56 -8.47 -26.95 -6.88
C THR A 56 -9.20 -25.74 -6.35
N LEU A 57 -9.80 -25.90 -5.17
CA LEU A 57 -10.33 -24.80 -4.36
C LEU A 57 -9.26 -24.20 -3.46
N ASN A 58 -8.05 -24.79 -3.38
CA ASN A 58 -6.98 -24.23 -2.57
C ASN A 58 -6.54 -22.89 -3.18
N PRO A 59 -6.83 -21.78 -2.49
CA PRO A 59 -6.64 -20.47 -3.08
C PRO A 59 -5.16 -20.03 -3.07
N GLY A 60 -4.28 -20.79 -2.39
CA GLY A 60 -2.82 -20.64 -2.42
C GLY A 60 -2.10 -21.57 -3.40
N ALA A 61 -2.80 -22.47 -4.10
CA ALA A 61 -2.16 -23.47 -4.95
C ALA A 61 -1.26 -22.88 -6.05
N ILE A 62 -1.61 -21.70 -6.57
CA ILE A 62 -0.81 -20.99 -7.59
C ILE A 62 0.55 -20.56 -7.02
N GLU A 63 0.58 -20.08 -5.77
CA GLU A 63 1.82 -19.65 -5.09
C GLU A 63 2.67 -20.84 -4.63
N MET A 64 2.03 -22.00 -4.40
CA MET A 64 2.66 -23.24 -3.96
C MET A 64 3.20 -24.07 -5.14
N ASN A 65 2.73 -23.84 -6.37
CA ASN A 65 3.23 -24.53 -7.56
C ASN A 65 4.67 -24.06 -7.93
N ASP A 66 5.43 -24.93 -8.59
CA ASP A 66 6.87 -24.80 -8.88
C ASP A 66 7.31 -23.45 -9.51
N ILE A 67 6.39 -22.76 -10.19
CA ILE A 67 6.62 -21.45 -10.85
C ILE A 67 7.06 -20.36 -9.85
N HIS A 68 6.73 -20.51 -8.56
CA HIS A 68 7.14 -19.57 -7.50
C HIS A 68 8.10 -20.17 -6.47
N HIS A 69 8.75 -21.30 -6.77
CA HIS A 69 9.70 -21.99 -5.89
C HIS A 69 9.11 -22.45 -4.55
N ASN A 70 7.93 -23.07 -4.59
CA ASN A 70 7.29 -23.68 -3.42
C ASN A 70 7.10 -22.67 -2.25
N SER A 71 6.67 -21.46 -2.61
CA SER A 71 6.47 -20.33 -1.70
C SER A 71 5.21 -20.53 -0.85
N SER A 72 5.39 -21.07 0.35
CA SER A 72 4.34 -21.03 1.37
C SER A 72 4.27 -19.65 2.03
N PRO A 73 3.08 -19.16 2.42
CA PRO A 73 2.96 -18.12 3.43
C PRO A 73 3.77 -18.49 4.68
N PHE A 74 4.39 -17.49 5.31
CA PHE A 74 5.20 -17.66 6.53
C PHE A 74 6.45 -18.55 6.38
N ALA A 75 6.94 -18.74 5.16
CA ALA A 75 8.18 -19.48 4.88
C ALA A 75 9.46 -18.69 5.25
N ALA A 76 9.39 -17.36 5.31
CA ALA A 76 10.52 -16.49 5.60
C ALA A 76 10.20 -15.42 6.64
N ALA A 77 11.24 -14.92 7.29
CA ALA A 77 11.14 -13.77 8.18
C ALA A 77 10.76 -12.50 7.38
N PRO A 78 9.72 -11.76 7.78
CA PRO A 78 9.15 -10.70 6.95
C PRO A 78 10.01 -9.43 6.87
N PHE A 79 10.96 -9.23 7.79
CA PHE A 79 11.65 -7.94 7.97
C PHE A 79 12.37 -7.43 6.71
N ASN A 80 13.12 -8.30 6.04
CA ASN A 80 13.87 -7.94 4.83
C ASN A 80 12.91 -7.57 3.69
N ALA A 81 11.86 -8.36 3.51
CA ALA A 81 10.85 -8.10 2.51
C ALA A 81 10.01 -6.85 2.84
N MET A 82 9.75 -6.55 4.12
CA MET A 82 9.11 -5.31 4.54
C MET A 82 9.96 -4.10 4.14
N LEU A 83 11.26 -4.11 4.46
CA LEU A 83 12.18 -3.06 4.02
C LEU A 83 12.21 -2.95 2.48
N GLY A 84 12.21 -4.09 1.79
CA GLY A 84 12.17 -4.11 0.34
C GLY A 84 10.90 -3.50 -0.25
N ILE A 85 9.73 -3.90 0.23
CA ILE A 85 8.42 -3.42 -0.25
C ILE A 85 8.23 -1.91 -0.01
N PHE A 86 8.90 -1.31 0.99
CA PHE A 86 8.82 0.14 1.21
C PHE A 86 9.97 0.92 0.58
N LEU A 87 11.20 0.42 0.60
CA LEU A 87 12.42 1.21 0.36
C LEU A 87 13.33 0.66 -0.74
N ASP A 88 13.08 -0.51 -1.31
CA ASP A 88 13.89 -1.00 -2.43
C ASP A 88 13.67 -0.13 -3.68
N GLN A 89 14.72 0.15 -4.43
CA GLN A 89 14.59 0.96 -5.63
C GLN A 89 13.74 0.31 -6.73
N GLN A 90 13.73 -1.02 -6.84
CA GLN A 90 13.01 -1.75 -7.88
C GLN A 90 11.55 -2.01 -7.54
N TYR A 91 11.26 -2.37 -6.28
CA TYR A 91 9.91 -2.78 -5.85
C TYR A 91 9.30 -1.86 -4.79
N GLY A 92 10.12 -1.03 -4.15
CA GLY A 92 9.76 -0.24 -2.97
C GLY A 92 8.80 0.88 -3.27
N PHE A 93 7.79 0.99 -2.41
CA PHE A 93 6.70 1.94 -2.54
C PHE A 93 7.12 3.41 -2.38
N LEU A 94 7.90 3.73 -1.34
CA LEU A 94 8.25 5.13 -1.04
C LEU A 94 9.33 5.67 -1.98
N ILE A 95 10.23 4.83 -2.47
CA ILE A 95 11.24 5.25 -3.45
C ILE A 95 10.63 5.51 -4.82
N ASN A 96 9.73 4.63 -5.27
CA ASN A 96 9.10 4.78 -6.58
C ASN A 96 7.96 5.82 -6.57
N PHE A 97 7.29 5.99 -5.44
CA PHE A 97 6.14 6.89 -5.29
C PHE A 97 6.28 7.75 -4.02
N PRO A 98 7.23 8.70 -4.00
CA PRO A 98 7.58 9.44 -2.78
C PRO A 98 6.48 10.36 -2.27
N ILE A 99 5.45 10.67 -3.08
CA ILE A 99 4.27 11.42 -2.62
C ILE A 99 3.56 10.74 -1.43
N PHE A 100 3.67 9.42 -1.34
CA PHE A 100 3.08 8.66 -0.23
C PHE A 100 3.83 8.81 1.10
N ILE A 101 4.91 9.58 1.14
CA ILE A 101 5.47 10.09 2.40
C ILE A 101 4.43 10.86 3.24
N LEU A 102 3.42 11.43 2.58
CA LEU A 102 2.30 12.14 3.21
C LEU A 102 1.35 11.21 3.98
N LEU A 103 1.43 9.89 3.77
CA LEU A 103 0.66 8.93 4.57
C LEU A 103 1.02 9.00 6.05
N PHE A 104 2.29 9.22 6.40
CA PHE A 104 2.72 9.28 7.80
C PHE A 104 2.13 10.50 8.55
N PRO A 105 2.24 11.74 8.04
CA PRO A 105 1.48 12.87 8.60
C PRO A 105 -0.03 12.63 8.66
N GLY A 106 -0.62 12.04 7.61
CA GLY A 106 -2.05 11.73 7.56
C GLY A 106 -2.52 10.76 8.64
N ILE A 107 -1.76 9.69 8.87
CA ILE A 107 -2.01 8.71 9.94
C ILE A 107 -1.85 9.39 11.30
N PHE A 108 -0.77 10.15 11.52
CA PHE A 108 -0.55 10.87 12.76
C PHE A 108 -1.71 11.83 13.09
N LEU A 109 -2.18 12.56 12.09
CA LEU A 109 -3.33 13.45 12.20
C LEU A 109 -4.62 12.72 12.52
N ALA A 110 -4.90 11.60 11.84
CA ALA A 110 -6.08 10.80 12.09
C ALA A 110 -6.08 10.21 13.51
N ILE A 111 -4.91 9.82 14.03
CA ILE A 111 -4.74 9.39 15.43
C ILE A 111 -5.03 10.56 16.38
N LYS A 112 -4.44 11.72 16.14
CA LYS A 112 -4.62 12.93 16.97
C LYS A 112 -6.07 13.40 17.02
N ASN A 113 -6.82 13.21 15.95
CA ASN A 113 -8.22 13.62 15.83
C ASN A 113 -9.21 12.46 16.12
N HIS A 114 -8.75 11.43 16.83
CA HIS A 114 -9.58 10.33 17.34
C HIS A 114 -10.37 9.56 16.28
N CYS A 115 -9.83 9.42 15.06
CA CYS A 115 -10.39 8.53 14.03
C CYS A 115 -10.14 7.03 14.34
N THR A 116 -10.26 6.63 15.62
CA THR A 116 -9.82 5.33 16.15
C THR A 116 -10.44 4.15 15.41
N ARG A 117 -11.74 4.19 15.12
CA ARG A 117 -12.44 3.11 14.39
C ARG A 117 -11.83 2.87 13.01
N TYR A 118 -11.58 3.95 12.27
CA TYR A 118 -10.97 3.87 10.95
C TYR A 118 -9.51 3.40 11.04
N ASN A 119 -8.74 3.94 11.98
CA ASN A 119 -7.35 3.53 12.19
C ASN A 119 -7.23 2.05 12.56
N LEU A 120 -8.13 1.53 13.40
CA LEU A 120 -8.19 0.11 13.75
C LEU A 120 -8.53 -0.76 12.55
N LEU A 121 -9.54 -0.38 11.76
CA LEU A 121 -9.88 -1.09 10.53
C LEU A 121 -8.69 -1.13 9.58
N MET A 122 -7.99 -0.01 9.42
CA MET A 122 -6.79 0.08 8.57
C MET A 122 -5.63 -0.76 9.09
N LEU A 123 -5.45 -0.85 10.41
CA LEU A 123 -4.44 -1.70 11.04
C LEU A 123 -4.74 -3.17 10.78
N ILE A 124 -6.01 -3.57 11.01
CA ILE A 124 -6.49 -4.93 10.74
C ILE A 124 -6.31 -5.28 9.27
N LEU A 125 -6.60 -4.37 8.33
CA LEU A 125 -6.41 -4.65 6.91
C LEU A 125 -4.93 -4.68 6.48
N THR A 126 -4.14 -3.72 6.96
CA THR A 126 -2.76 -3.51 6.50
C THR A 126 -1.80 -4.56 7.02
N ILE A 127 -1.79 -4.79 8.34
CA ILE A 127 -0.71 -5.58 8.97
C ILE A 127 -0.73 -7.04 8.49
N PRO A 128 -1.85 -7.77 8.57
CA PRO A 128 -1.92 -9.16 8.12
C PRO A 128 -1.64 -9.29 6.62
N TYR A 129 -2.12 -8.33 5.81
CA TYR A 129 -1.84 -8.31 4.39
C TYR A 129 -0.34 -8.17 4.09
N ILE A 130 0.32 -7.16 4.67
CA ILE A 130 1.75 -6.95 4.44
C ILE A 130 2.56 -8.13 4.97
N LEU A 131 2.24 -8.64 6.18
CA LEU A 131 2.93 -9.80 6.76
C LEU A 131 2.80 -11.03 5.87
N LEU A 132 1.62 -11.27 5.30
CA LEU A 132 1.40 -12.40 4.41
C LEU A 132 2.40 -12.39 3.24
N PHE A 133 2.52 -11.28 2.50
CA PHE A 133 3.41 -11.22 1.32
C PHE A 133 4.88 -11.08 1.66
N THR A 134 5.21 -10.39 2.74
CA THR A 134 6.61 -10.24 3.16
C THR A 134 7.17 -11.52 3.74
N SER A 135 6.31 -12.43 4.18
CA SER A 135 6.70 -13.74 4.68
C SER A 135 6.89 -14.81 3.61
N ILE A 136 6.68 -14.47 2.33
CA ILE A 136 6.89 -15.36 1.19
C ILE A 136 8.31 -15.13 0.64
N ASN A 137 9.03 -16.20 0.29
CA ASN A 137 10.39 -16.11 -0.29
C ASN A 137 10.46 -15.21 -1.53
N ASN A 138 9.45 -15.29 -2.40
CA ASN A 138 9.31 -14.47 -3.60
C ASN A 138 8.46 -13.21 -3.36
N TRP A 139 8.76 -12.44 -2.31
CA TRP A 139 8.02 -11.22 -1.95
C TRP A 139 8.02 -10.14 -3.06
N THR A 140 8.94 -10.23 -4.01
CA THR A 140 9.01 -9.33 -5.19
C THR A 140 7.89 -9.64 -6.19
N GLY A 141 7.41 -10.89 -6.16
CA GLY A 141 6.47 -11.45 -7.12
C GLY A 141 7.00 -11.47 -8.56
N GLY A 142 8.33 -11.55 -8.72
CA GLY A 142 9.01 -11.68 -10.00
C GLY A 142 8.95 -10.42 -10.88
N TRP A 143 8.78 -10.63 -12.18
CA TRP A 143 8.70 -9.55 -13.17
C TRP A 143 7.40 -8.75 -12.98
N SER A 144 7.52 -7.55 -12.43
CA SER A 144 6.35 -6.74 -12.06
C SER A 144 6.68 -5.26 -11.89
N PRO A 145 5.66 -4.37 -11.97
CA PRO A 145 5.85 -2.97 -11.65
C PRO A 145 6.09 -2.76 -10.15
N PRO A 146 6.76 -1.66 -9.76
CA PRO A 146 6.99 -1.34 -8.36
C PRO A 146 5.68 -1.20 -7.59
N ALA A 147 5.75 -1.45 -6.28
CA ALA A 147 4.63 -1.32 -5.34
C ALA A 147 3.36 -2.12 -5.67
N ARG A 148 3.39 -3.09 -6.60
CA ARG A 148 2.21 -3.88 -6.99
C ARG A 148 1.48 -4.50 -5.79
N LEU A 149 2.22 -4.94 -4.78
CA LEU A 149 1.65 -5.51 -3.56
C LEU A 149 0.97 -4.43 -2.70
N ILE A 150 1.58 -3.25 -2.55
CA ILE A 150 0.95 -2.14 -1.79
C ILE A 150 -0.20 -1.49 -2.57
N PHE A 151 -0.22 -1.58 -3.89
CA PHE A 151 -1.22 -0.93 -4.74
C PHE A 151 -2.67 -1.21 -4.31
N VAL A 152 -2.93 -2.43 -3.83
CA VAL A 152 -4.24 -2.87 -3.32
C VAL A 152 -4.73 -2.04 -2.12
N LEU A 153 -3.80 -1.56 -1.30
CA LEU A 153 -4.08 -0.76 -0.12
C LEU A 153 -4.27 0.72 -0.44
N LEU A 154 -3.92 1.18 -1.64
CA LEU A 154 -3.94 2.60 -1.99
C LEU A 154 -5.32 3.26 -1.89
N PRO A 155 -6.43 2.64 -2.37
CA PRO A 155 -7.75 3.24 -2.20
C PRO A 155 -8.10 3.45 -0.73
N LEU A 156 -7.67 2.54 0.13
CA LEU A 156 -7.87 2.67 1.57
C LEU A 156 -6.97 3.77 2.15
N TYR A 157 -5.69 3.83 1.75
CA TYR A 157 -4.77 4.89 2.18
C TYR A 157 -5.09 6.29 1.66
N SER A 158 -5.96 6.41 0.65
CA SER A 158 -6.39 7.69 0.09
C SER A 158 -6.95 8.65 1.15
N PHE A 159 -7.63 8.13 2.19
CA PHE A 159 -8.10 8.95 3.30
C PHE A 159 -6.95 9.67 4.00
N TYR A 160 -5.90 8.96 4.40
CA TYR A 160 -4.75 9.57 5.09
C TYR A 160 -4.03 10.57 4.19
N LEU A 161 -3.86 10.23 2.92
CA LEU A 161 -3.24 11.11 1.93
C LEU A 161 -4.03 12.42 1.77
N ALA A 162 -5.35 12.31 1.55
CA ALA A 162 -6.25 13.45 1.43
C ALA A 162 -6.28 14.27 2.73
N TYR A 163 -6.27 13.61 3.87
CA TYR A 163 -6.27 14.26 5.18
C TYR A 163 -4.99 15.04 5.43
N ALA A 164 -3.84 14.50 5.03
CA ALA A 164 -2.58 15.23 5.07
C ALA A 164 -2.63 16.44 4.12
N LEU A 165 -2.99 16.24 2.84
CA LEU A 165 -3.06 17.29 1.82
C LEU A 165 -3.99 18.45 2.22
N GLN A 166 -5.14 18.16 2.80
CA GLN A 166 -6.09 19.19 3.26
C GLN A 166 -5.49 20.08 4.35
N GLN A 167 -4.54 19.56 5.13
CA GLN A 167 -3.92 20.25 6.25
C GLN A 167 -2.61 20.94 5.89
N ILE A 168 -2.12 20.76 4.66
CA ILE A 168 -0.92 21.43 4.14
C ILE A 168 -1.22 22.90 3.91
N ASN A 169 -0.48 23.76 4.58
CA ASN A 169 -0.57 25.22 4.41
C ASN A 169 0.78 25.93 4.53
N SER A 170 1.88 25.18 4.57
CA SER A 170 3.23 25.72 4.62
C SER A 170 3.88 25.67 3.23
N LEU A 171 4.71 26.66 2.92
CA LEU A 171 5.49 26.68 1.68
C LEU A 171 6.35 25.41 1.57
N PHE A 172 6.96 24.99 2.68
CA PHE A 172 7.76 23.76 2.73
C PHE A 172 6.94 22.53 2.32
N ALA A 173 5.76 22.32 2.90
CA ALA A 173 4.92 21.19 2.53
C ALA A 173 4.43 21.27 1.08
N CYS A 174 4.13 22.47 0.58
CA CYS A 174 3.81 22.67 -0.84
C CYS A 174 4.98 22.28 -1.76
N LEU A 175 6.21 22.68 -1.41
CA LEU A 175 7.42 22.31 -2.15
C LEU A 175 7.67 20.80 -2.12
N VAL A 176 7.44 20.13 -0.99
CA VAL A 176 7.56 18.66 -0.89
C VAL A 176 6.52 17.97 -1.78
N VAL A 177 5.26 18.42 -1.74
CA VAL A 177 4.19 17.89 -2.62
C VAL A 177 4.55 18.11 -4.08
N ALA A 178 4.99 19.31 -4.45
CA ALA A 178 5.35 19.65 -5.82
C ALA A 178 6.53 18.79 -6.31
N ALA A 179 7.59 18.67 -5.51
CA ALA A 179 8.77 17.87 -5.85
C ALA A 179 8.43 16.38 -6.00
N THR A 180 7.65 15.82 -5.07
CA THR A 180 7.26 14.40 -5.12
C THR A 180 6.28 14.10 -6.26
N THR A 181 5.38 15.03 -6.56
CA THR A 181 4.47 14.93 -7.71
C THR A 181 5.24 15.03 -9.03
N LEU A 182 6.17 15.98 -9.14
CA LEU A 182 7.03 16.12 -10.31
C LEU A 182 7.84 14.85 -10.55
N TYR A 183 8.45 14.30 -9.51
CA TYR A 183 9.15 13.01 -9.58
C TYR A 183 8.23 11.90 -10.10
N GLY A 184 7.01 11.78 -9.56
CA GLY A 184 6.04 10.77 -9.98
C GLY A 184 5.61 10.93 -11.44
N LEU A 185 5.42 12.17 -11.91
CA LEU A 185 5.10 12.47 -13.31
C LEU A 185 6.27 12.12 -14.23
N THR A 186 7.49 12.49 -13.86
CA THR A 186 8.70 12.12 -14.61
C THR A 186 8.87 10.61 -14.67
N TYR A 187 8.71 9.91 -13.55
CA TYR A 187 8.74 8.45 -13.50
C TYR A 187 7.69 7.87 -14.45
N ASN A 188 6.44 8.37 -14.40
CA ASN A 188 5.36 7.87 -15.24
C ASN A 188 5.69 8.03 -16.73
N ILE A 189 6.16 9.21 -17.14
CA ILE A 189 6.56 9.49 -18.54
C ILE A 189 7.70 8.54 -18.99
N LEU A 190 8.74 8.39 -18.18
CA LEU A 190 9.88 7.50 -18.49
C LEU A 190 9.48 6.03 -18.51
N SER A 191 8.41 5.66 -17.79
CA SER A 191 7.93 4.30 -17.75
C SER A 191 7.15 3.86 -19.01
N LEU A 192 6.69 4.83 -19.81
CA LEU A 192 5.94 4.58 -21.05
C LEU A 192 6.82 4.14 -22.22
N SER A 193 8.12 4.50 -22.20
CA SER A 193 9.04 4.22 -23.30
C SER A 193 10.41 3.78 -22.80
N PRO A 194 10.94 2.62 -23.24
CA PRO A 194 10.30 1.62 -24.09
C PRO A 194 9.08 0.97 -23.42
N ALA A 195 8.27 0.23 -24.19
CA ALA A 195 7.14 -0.50 -23.62
C ALA A 195 7.62 -1.41 -22.47
N LEU A 196 6.85 -1.46 -21.37
CA LEU A 196 7.15 -2.23 -20.16
C LEU A 196 8.38 -1.76 -19.37
N ASN A 197 8.85 -0.53 -19.58
CA ASN A 197 9.96 0.02 -18.80
C ASN A 197 9.63 0.18 -17.30
N SER A 198 8.33 0.19 -16.95
CA SER A 198 7.82 0.15 -15.58
C SER A 198 8.05 -1.20 -14.86
N PHE A 199 8.30 -2.29 -15.59
CA PHE A 199 8.45 -3.62 -15.00
C PHE A 199 9.91 -3.92 -14.65
N ASN A 200 10.14 -4.32 -13.41
CA ASN A 200 11.45 -4.66 -12.88
C ASN A 200 11.62 -6.18 -12.70
N SER A 201 12.86 -6.62 -12.87
CA SER A 201 13.35 -7.97 -12.54
C SER A 201 14.36 -7.86 -11.40
N PRO A 202 14.61 -8.90 -10.59
CA PRO A 202 15.46 -8.83 -9.39
C PRO A 202 16.96 -8.72 -9.72
N THR A 203 17.37 -7.58 -10.26
CA THR A 203 18.74 -7.27 -10.72
C THR A 203 19.45 -6.24 -9.84
N GLY A 204 18.72 -5.62 -8.89
CA GLY A 204 19.20 -4.55 -8.03
C GLY A 204 18.94 -3.14 -8.55
N TYR A 205 18.62 -2.98 -9.84
CA TYR A 205 18.49 -1.66 -10.48
C TYR A 205 17.11 -1.44 -11.08
N ASN A 206 16.49 -0.31 -10.76
CA ASN A 206 15.19 0.04 -11.35
C ASN A 206 15.35 0.52 -12.79
N ARG A 207 14.64 -0.12 -13.72
CA ARG A 207 14.76 0.13 -15.17
C ARG A 207 14.27 1.50 -15.58
N THR A 208 13.26 2.05 -14.90
CA THR A 208 12.78 3.40 -15.17
C THR A 208 13.72 4.46 -14.55
N ILE A 209 14.17 4.24 -13.31
CA ILE A 209 14.98 5.21 -12.56
C ILE A 209 16.41 5.32 -13.09
N ILE A 210 16.95 4.28 -13.75
CA ILE A 210 18.32 4.31 -14.31
C ILE A 210 18.56 5.46 -15.30
N HIS A 211 17.48 5.98 -15.91
CA HIS A 211 17.52 7.11 -16.82
C HIS A 211 17.58 8.47 -16.10
N LEU A 212 17.33 8.50 -14.79
CA LEU A 212 17.43 9.70 -13.96
C LEU A 212 18.85 9.89 -13.46
N GLN A 213 19.46 11.01 -13.85
CA GLN A 213 20.80 11.40 -13.43
C GLN A 213 20.76 12.78 -12.78
N LEU A 214 21.48 12.92 -11.67
CA LEU A 214 21.69 14.18 -10.99
C LEU A 214 23.18 14.54 -11.13
N PHE A 215 23.48 15.52 -11.97
CA PHE A 215 24.85 15.87 -12.36
C PHE A 215 25.59 14.65 -12.96
N ASN A 216 26.55 14.08 -12.22
CA ASN A 216 27.35 12.94 -12.64
C ASN A 216 26.96 11.63 -11.93
N PHE A 217 25.94 11.65 -11.08
CA PHE A 217 25.50 10.48 -10.31
C PHE A 217 24.19 9.95 -10.85
N ARG A 218 24.10 8.63 -11.05
CA ARG A 218 22.82 7.99 -11.37
C ARG A 218 21.99 7.90 -10.11
N LEU A 219 20.69 8.15 -10.23
CA LEU A 219 19.81 8.10 -9.06
C LEU A 219 19.80 6.70 -8.43
N THR A 220 19.95 5.65 -9.24
CA THR A 220 20.04 4.25 -8.77
C THR A 220 21.21 3.97 -7.83
N ASP A 221 22.28 4.78 -7.88
CA ASP A 221 23.48 4.57 -7.05
C ASP A 221 23.29 5.10 -5.63
N ILE A 222 22.33 6.02 -5.45
CA ILE A 222 22.01 6.61 -4.14
C ILE A 222 20.76 6.00 -3.51
N LEU A 223 20.06 5.09 -4.20
CA LEU A 223 18.84 4.45 -3.72
C LEU A 223 19.13 3.04 -3.18
N PRO A 224 18.44 2.59 -2.10
CA PRO A 224 18.71 1.29 -1.51
C PRO A 224 18.25 0.16 -2.45
N SER A 225 18.93 -0.99 -2.39
CA SER A 225 18.43 -2.21 -3.00
C SER A 225 18.66 -3.45 -2.13
N MET A 226 17.66 -4.32 -2.08
CA MET A 226 17.75 -5.62 -1.38
C MET A 226 18.57 -6.67 -2.15
N PHE A 227 18.87 -6.44 -3.43
CA PHE A 227 19.60 -7.41 -4.29
C PHE A 227 21.09 -7.10 -4.40
N LEU A 228 21.52 -5.91 -3.98
CA LEU A 228 22.91 -5.52 -3.98
C LEU A 228 23.51 -5.74 -2.58
N ALA A 229 24.78 -6.13 -2.53
CA ALA A 229 25.49 -6.30 -1.28
C ALA A 229 25.79 -4.94 -0.61
N ASN A 230 25.93 -4.94 0.71
CA ASN A 230 26.39 -3.81 1.53
C ASN A 230 25.54 -2.52 1.45
N GLN A 231 24.22 -2.66 1.24
CA GLN A 231 23.29 -1.53 1.10
C GLN A 231 22.66 -1.04 2.42
N ALA A 232 23.04 -1.64 3.57
CA ALA A 232 22.41 -1.33 4.86
C ALA A 232 22.50 0.17 5.23
N SER A 233 23.62 0.82 4.91
CA SER A 233 23.79 2.27 5.12
C SER A 233 22.80 3.11 4.32
N LEU A 234 22.50 2.73 3.07
CA LEU A 234 21.49 3.41 2.25
C LEU A 234 20.08 3.20 2.81
N PHE A 235 19.73 2.00 3.27
CA PHE A 235 18.44 1.78 3.92
C PHE A 235 18.28 2.68 5.16
N VAL A 236 19.30 2.75 6.02
CA VAL A 236 19.29 3.61 7.20
C VAL A 236 19.16 5.09 6.80
N LEU A 237 19.95 5.54 5.82
CA LEU A 237 19.91 6.91 5.31
C LEU A 237 18.51 7.29 4.83
N TRP A 238 17.88 6.46 3.99
CA TRP A 238 16.55 6.74 3.46
C TRP A 238 15.43 6.65 4.50
N VAL A 239 15.55 5.76 5.49
CA VAL A 239 14.66 5.76 6.67
C VAL A 239 14.76 7.10 7.39
N VAL A 240 15.98 7.60 7.65
CA VAL A 240 16.20 8.88 8.33
C VAL A 240 15.66 10.05 7.50
N ILE A 241 15.90 10.07 6.19
CA ILE A 241 15.38 11.10 5.28
C ILE A 241 13.85 11.13 5.33
N PHE A 242 13.20 9.98 5.15
CA PHE A 242 11.74 9.92 5.15
C PHE A 242 11.14 10.26 6.51
N ALA A 243 11.71 9.74 7.60
CA ALA A 243 11.27 10.09 8.95
C ALA A 243 11.46 11.59 9.25
N GLY A 244 12.59 12.17 8.84
CA GLY A 244 12.88 13.59 9.00
C GLY A 244 11.93 14.48 8.19
N LEU A 245 11.64 14.11 6.93
CA LEU A 245 10.67 14.81 6.10
C LEU A 245 9.25 14.70 6.66
N SER A 246 8.78 13.50 7.02
CA SER A 246 7.47 13.29 7.64
C SER A 246 7.34 14.06 8.96
N GLY A 247 8.36 14.03 9.82
CA GLY A 247 8.39 14.78 11.07
C GLY A 247 8.36 16.30 10.84
N SER A 248 9.15 16.79 9.87
CA SER A 248 9.15 18.21 9.49
C SER A 248 7.80 18.66 8.93
N LEU A 249 7.12 17.81 8.15
CA LEU A 249 5.77 18.08 7.65
C LEU A 249 4.75 18.19 8.79
N ILE A 250 4.82 17.26 9.77
CA ILE A 250 3.96 17.29 10.97
C ILE A 250 4.21 18.56 11.80
N LEU A 251 5.46 18.99 11.92
CA LEU A 251 5.86 20.17 12.70
C LEU A 251 5.62 21.49 11.95
N SER A 252 5.55 21.47 10.61
CA SER A 252 5.28 22.67 9.82
C SER A 252 3.92 23.25 10.23
N LYS A 253 3.95 24.49 10.74
CA LYS A 253 2.89 25.05 11.59
C LYS A 253 1.52 25.08 10.89
N ARG A 254 0.49 24.77 11.70
CA ARG A 254 -0.96 24.85 11.48
C ARG A 254 -1.61 23.66 10.77
N LEU A 255 -1.55 22.51 11.43
CA LEU A 255 -2.63 21.54 11.34
C LEU A 255 -3.90 22.22 11.90
N LYS A 256 -4.81 22.68 11.03
CA LYS A 256 -6.10 23.22 11.46
C LYS A 256 -6.82 22.05 12.16
N ARG A 257 -7.03 22.16 13.48
CA ARG A 257 -7.98 21.27 14.15
C ARG A 257 -9.29 21.35 13.39
N TRP A 258 -9.85 20.21 13.02
CA TRP A 258 -11.20 20.17 12.50
C TRP A 258 -12.10 20.92 13.50
N PRO A 259 -12.96 21.85 13.07
CA PRO A 259 -14.04 22.28 13.96
C PRO A 259 -14.78 21.02 14.38
N ALA A 260 -14.98 20.85 15.68
CA ALA A 260 -15.75 19.73 16.21
C ALA A 260 -17.07 19.65 15.43
N VAL A 261 -17.40 18.46 14.94
CA VAL A 261 -18.73 18.19 14.38
C VAL A 261 -19.72 18.62 15.48
N PRO A 262 -20.67 19.53 15.21
CA PRO A 262 -21.69 19.87 16.18
C PRO A 262 -22.36 18.56 16.62
N HIS A 263 -22.38 18.30 17.92
CA HIS A 263 -23.29 17.30 18.44
C HIS A 263 -24.69 17.83 18.19
N ASP A 264 -25.32 17.36 17.12
CA ASP A 264 -26.75 17.52 16.91
C ASP A 264 -27.44 16.77 18.07
N HIS A 265 -27.86 17.54 19.06
CA HIS A 265 -28.83 17.12 20.06
C HIS A 265 -30.20 17.07 19.38
N HIS A 266 -30.59 15.92 18.83
CA HIS A 266 -31.98 15.60 18.53
C HIS A 266 -32.26 14.11 18.75
#